data_AF-A0A382E5R0-F1
#
_entry.id   AF-A0A382E5R0-F1
#
_cell.length_a   1.000
_cell.length_b   1.000
_cell.length_c   1.000
_cell.angle_alpha   90.00
_cell.angle_beta   90.00
_cell.angle_gamma   90.00
#
_symmetry.space_group_name_H-M   'P 1'
#
loop_
_entity.id
_entity.type
_entity.pdbx_description
1 polymer ?
#
loop_
_entity_poly.entity_id
_entity_poly.type
_entity_poly.pdbx_seq_one_letter_code
_entity_poly.pdbx_strand_id
1 'polypeptide(L)'
;VQSDDPLVVDAGDLGTSRVPEALLSPLVERATRSILVTRACYLSLRRLPAQVCRPTEVALVVEPGRALGRTDVEAVVGSPVTMRIPLDPAIARAVDAGLLARRVPRALLRGVGEGS
;
A
#
# COMPACT_ATOMS: atom_id res chain seq x y z
N VAL A 1 11.26 27.59 -6.64
CA VAL A 1 11.78 26.37 -7.29
C VAL A 1 10.92 25.22 -6.78
N GLN A 2 10.07 24.65 -7.63
CA GLN A 2 9.39 23.40 -7.28
C GLN A 2 10.46 22.30 -7.30
N SER A 3 10.61 21.55 -6.20
CA SER A 3 11.46 20.35 -6.20
C SER A 3 10.77 19.26 -7.01
N ASP A 4 11.53 18.54 -7.83
CA ASP A 4 11.09 17.33 -8.55
C ASP A 4 11.01 16.10 -7.61
N ASP A 5 11.27 16.26 -6.31
CA ASP A 5 11.18 15.18 -5.35
C ASP A 5 9.73 14.69 -5.20
N PRO A 6 9.50 13.36 -5.18
CA PRO A 6 8.17 12.82 -5.02
C PRO A 6 7.58 13.20 -3.65
N LEU A 7 6.44 13.89 -3.65
CA LEU A 7 5.63 14.11 -2.46
C LEU A 7 4.82 12.84 -2.15
N VAL A 8 5.11 12.21 -1.02
CA VAL A 8 4.37 11.04 -0.52
C VAL A 8 3.49 11.47 0.64
N VAL A 9 2.20 11.17 0.56
CA VAL A 9 1.22 11.42 1.62
C VAL A 9 0.72 10.08 2.15
N ASP A 10 0.91 9.84 3.44
CA ASP A 10 0.24 8.73 4.12
C ASP A 10 -1.22 9.12 4.36
N ALA A 11 -2.13 8.50 3.60
CA ALA A 11 -3.56 8.76 3.68
C ALA A 11 -4.26 7.98 4.82
N GLY A 12 -3.52 7.13 5.55
CA GLY A 12 -4.07 6.29 6.61
C GLY A 12 -5.07 5.24 6.11
N ASP A 13 -5.96 4.77 6.99
CA ASP A 13 -7.01 3.81 6.64
C ASP A 13 -8.24 4.52 6.09
N LEU A 14 -8.34 4.62 4.77
CA LEU A 14 -9.49 5.24 4.09
C LEU A 14 -10.78 4.41 4.13
N GLY A 15 -10.74 3.17 4.63
CA GLY A 15 -11.91 2.30 4.78
C GLY A 15 -12.59 2.44 6.15
N THR A 16 -11.92 3.02 7.15
CA THR A 16 -12.49 3.20 8.50
C THR A 16 -12.27 4.60 9.08
N SER A 17 -11.31 5.36 8.56
CA SER A 17 -11.02 6.70 9.03
C SER A 17 -12.05 7.68 8.50
N ARG A 18 -12.71 8.40 9.42
CA ARG A 18 -13.63 9.49 9.11
C ARG A 18 -12.84 10.75 8.73
N VAL A 19 -11.90 10.64 7.80
CA VAL A 19 -11.26 11.83 7.25
C VAL A 19 -12.36 12.58 6.48
N PRO A 20 -12.61 13.87 6.78
CA PRO A 20 -13.59 14.64 6.05
C PRO A 20 -13.28 14.58 4.55
N GLU A 21 -14.30 14.32 3.74
CA GLU A 21 -14.19 14.26 2.27
C GLU A 21 -13.47 15.51 1.72
N ALA A 22 -13.75 16.68 2.28
CA ALA A 22 -13.11 17.95 1.94
C ALA A 22 -11.57 17.95 2.06
N LEU A 23 -10.98 17.08 2.88
CA LEU A 23 -9.52 16.92 2.99
C LEU A 23 -8.97 15.84 2.04
N LEU A 24 -9.75 14.80 1.75
CA LEU A 24 -9.33 13.69 0.89
C LEU A 24 -9.42 14.02 -0.60
N SER A 25 -10.52 14.64 -1.04
CA SER A 25 -10.75 14.89 -2.47
C SER A 25 -9.61 15.68 -3.12
N PRO A 26 -9.08 16.77 -2.51
CA PRO A 26 -7.96 17.50 -3.11
C PRO A 26 -6.67 16.69 -3.20
N LEU A 27 -6.44 15.76 -2.27
CA LEU A 27 -5.27 14.87 -2.31
C LEU A 27 -5.41 13.84 -3.44
N VAL A 28 -6.58 13.22 -3.55
CA VAL A 28 -6.89 12.24 -4.60
C VAL A 28 -6.84 12.87 -5.98
N GLU A 29 -7.43 14.05 -6.17
CA GLU A 29 -7.47 14.76 -7.46
C GLU A 29 -6.08 15.15 -7.97
N ARG A 30 -5.14 15.45 -7.06
CA ARG A 30 -3.78 15.87 -7.41
C ARG A 30 -2.78 14.73 -7.45
N ALA A 31 -3.11 13.58 -6.86
CA ALA A 31 -2.23 12.44 -6.82
C ALA A 31 -2.09 11.79 -8.20
N THR A 32 -0.86 11.70 -8.70
CA THR A 32 -0.56 10.95 -9.94
C THR A 32 -0.62 9.45 -9.72
N ARG A 33 -0.40 9.01 -8.48
CA ARG A 33 -0.45 7.60 -8.03
C ARG A 33 -1.12 7.52 -6.67
N SER A 34 -1.93 6.50 -6.46
CA SER A 34 -2.51 6.14 -5.17
C SER A 34 -2.30 4.66 -4.92
N ILE A 35 -1.55 4.34 -3.86
CA ILE A 35 -1.13 2.97 -3.54
C ILE A 35 -1.92 2.50 -2.33
N LEU A 36 -2.68 1.41 -2.49
CA LEU A 36 -3.28 0.71 -1.36
C LEU A 36 -2.30 -0.32 -0.81
N VAL A 37 -1.90 -0.16 0.45
CA VAL A 37 -1.13 -1.20 1.18
C VAL A 37 -2.10 -2.13 1.88
N THR A 38 -2.10 -3.42 1.56
CA THR A 38 -3.02 -4.39 2.17
C THR A 38 -2.44 -5.79 2.29
N ARG A 39 -3.14 -6.67 2.99
CA ARG A 39 -2.83 -8.10 3.13
C ARG A 39 -3.89 -8.92 2.41
N ALA A 40 -3.52 -10.09 1.90
CA ALA A 40 -4.47 -11.05 1.32
C ALA A 40 -5.25 -11.79 2.44
N CYS A 41 -6.05 -11.05 3.20
CA CYS A 41 -6.92 -11.62 4.22
C CYS A 41 -8.35 -11.15 4.06
N TYR A 42 -9.31 -12.04 4.33
CA TYR A 42 -10.74 -11.75 4.23
C TYR A 42 -11.14 -10.49 5.01
N LEU A 43 -10.54 -10.27 6.18
CA LEU A 43 -10.90 -9.12 7.02
C LEU A 43 -10.48 -7.77 6.42
N SER A 44 -9.33 -7.72 5.75
CA SER A 44 -8.87 -6.53 5.03
C SER A 44 -9.71 -6.32 3.77
N LEU A 45 -9.93 -7.39 2.99
CA LEU A 45 -10.61 -7.30 1.70
C LEU A 45 -12.11 -6.99 1.82
N ARG A 46 -12.82 -7.53 2.83
CA ARG A 46 -14.26 -7.31 2.97
C ARG A 46 -14.68 -5.86 3.18
N ARG A 47 -13.75 -4.99 3.57
CA ARG A 47 -13.99 -3.55 3.84
C ARG A 47 -13.81 -2.69 2.59
N LEU A 48 -13.06 -3.18 1.61
CA LEU A 48 -12.69 -2.43 0.41
C LEU A 48 -13.85 -2.08 -0.52
N PRO A 49 -14.96 -2.85 -0.61
CA PRO A 49 -16.11 -2.41 -1.38
C PRO A 49 -16.73 -1.08 -0.92
N ALA A 50 -16.47 -0.65 0.33
CA ALA A 50 -16.95 0.62 0.87
C ALA A 50 -15.96 1.79 0.67
N GLN A 51 -14.84 1.58 -0.02
CA GLN A 51 -13.84 2.62 -0.26
C GLN A 51 -14.40 3.72 -1.17
N VAL A 52 -14.07 4.99 -0.87
CA VAL A 52 -14.56 6.16 -1.62
C VAL A 52 -13.78 6.36 -2.93
N CYS A 53 -12.53 5.93 -2.99
CA CYS A 53 -11.67 6.07 -4.16
C CYS A 53 -10.95 4.74 -4.44
N ARG A 54 -10.93 4.32 -5.70
CA ARG A 54 -10.15 3.16 -6.16
C ARG A 54 -8.68 3.57 -6.30
N PRO A 55 -7.73 2.83 -5.69
CA PRO A 55 -6.30 3.13 -5.83
C PRO A 55 -5.83 2.90 -7.27
N THR A 56 -4.75 3.54 -7.71
CA THR A 56 -4.11 3.21 -8.99
C THR A 56 -3.47 1.84 -8.97
N GLU A 57 -2.96 1.41 -7.80
CA GLU A 57 -2.23 0.17 -7.64
C GLU A 57 -2.23 -0.35 -6.19
N VAL A 58 -1.79 -1.59 -6.02
CA VAL A 58 -1.76 -2.29 -4.73
C VAL A 58 -0.36 -2.74 -4.39
N ALA A 59 0.07 -2.40 -3.17
CA ALA A 59 1.21 -3.04 -2.52
C ALA A 59 0.69 -4.15 -1.60
N LEU A 60 0.86 -5.40 -2.03
CA LEU A 60 0.40 -6.57 -1.32
C LEU A 60 1.47 -7.06 -0.34
N VAL A 61 1.16 -7.03 0.95
CA VAL A 61 1.95 -7.70 1.98
C VAL A 61 1.65 -9.21 1.94
N VAL A 62 2.67 -9.99 1.61
CA VAL A 62 2.61 -11.45 1.44
C VAL A 62 2.90 -12.13 2.77
N GLU A 63 1.85 -12.68 3.38
CA GLU A 63 1.92 -13.49 4.59
C GLU A 63 1.82 -14.99 4.23
N PRO A 64 2.74 -15.84 4.71
CA PRO A 64 2.62 -17.29 4.53
C PRO A 64 1.32 -17.85 5.12
N GLY A 65 0.74 -18.85 4.47
CA GLY A 65 -0.43 -19.57 4.97
C GLY A 65 -1.79 -18.87 4.78
N ARG A 66 -1.84 -17.75 4.05
CA ARG A 66 -3.11 -17.14 3.64
C ARG A 66 -3.75 -17.94 2.49
N ALA A 67 -5.08 -18.09 2.56
CA ALA A 67 -5.86 -18.76 1.52
C ALA A 67 -6.12 -17.87 0.29
N LEU A 68 -6.12 -16.55 0.48
CA LEU A 68 -6.31 -15.59 -0.61
C LEU A 68 -4.95 -15.20 -1.20
N GLY A 69 -4.94 -14.96 -2.50
CA GLY A 69 -3.75 -14.60 -3.26
C GLY A 69 -3.89 -13.28 -4.02
N ARG A 70 -2.90 -13.01 -4.88
CA ARG A 70 -2.87 -11.79 -5.72
C ARG A 70 -4.15 -11.59 -6.50
N THR A 71 -4.62 -12.62 -7.20
CA THR A 71 -5.80 -12.55 -8.06
C THR A 71 -7.07 -12.19 -7.29
N ASP A 72 -7.24 -12.72 -6.07
CA ASP A 72 -8.39 -12.37 -5.22
C ASP A 72 -8.33 -10.90 -4.79
N VAL A 73 -7.13 -10.41 -4.47
CA VAL A 73 -6.90 -9.01 -4.10
C VAL A 73 -7.22 -8.09 -5.28
N GLU A 74 -6.70 -8.39 -6.47
CA GLU A 74 -6.96 -7.62 -7.69
C GLU A 74 -8.45 -7.60 -8.04
N ALA A 75 -9.14 -8.72 -7.90
CA ALA A 75 -10.58 -8.83 -8.15
C ALA A 75 -11.41 -7.98 -7.16
N VAL A 76 -11.03 -7.94 -5.87
CA VAL A 76 -11.76 -7.18 -4.85
C VAL A 76 -11.44 -5.68 -4.88
N VAL A 77 -10.16 -5.31 -5.06
CA VAL A 77 -9.73 -3.91 -5.10
C VAL A 77 -10.12 -3.28 -6.43
N GLY A 78 -10.13 -4.09 -7.50
CA GLY A 78 -10.24 -3.66 -8.88
C GLY A 78 -8.90 -3.21 -9.47
N SER A 79 -7.85 -2.99 -8.69
CA SER A 79 -6.57 -2.41 -9.15
C SER A 79 -5.43 -3.43 -9.14
N PRO A 80 -4.43 -3.29 -10.04
CA PRO A 80 -3.35 -4.25 -10.16
C PRO A 80 -2.46 -4.27 -8.91
N VAL A 81 -1.97 -5.45 -8.55
CA VAL A 81 -0.91 -5.61 -7.55
C VAL A 81 0.43 -5.43 -8.25
N THR A 82 1.03 -4.26 -8.08
CA THR A 82 2.32 -3.90 -8.66
C THR A 82 3.49 -4.20 -7.73
N MET A 83 3.24 -4.39 -6.42
CA MET A 83 4.28 -4.66 -5.44
C MET A 83 3.87 -5.83 -4.53
N ARG A 84 4.82 -6.71 -4.23
CA ARG A 84 4.61 -7.89 -3.37
C ARG A 84 5.67 -7.93 -2.28
N ILE A 85 5.32 -7.40 -1.12
CA ILE A 85 6.26 -7.21 -0.02
C ILE A 85 6.12 -8.39 0.95
N PRO A 86 7.14 -9.24 1.14
CA PRO A 86 7.02 -10.33 2.11
C PRO A 86 6.89 -9.77 3.53
N LEU A 87 6.07 -10.43 4.36
CA LEU A 87 6.08 -10.17 5.79
C LEU A 87 7.43 -10.64 6.37
N ASP A 88 8.34 -9.70 6.59
CA ASP A 88 9.70 -9.95 7.08
C ASP A 88 9.97 -9.12 8.34
N PRO A 89 10.24 -9.76 9.50
CA PRO A 89 10.60 -9.07 10.74
C PRO A 89 11.82 -8.15 10.61
N ALA A 90 12.72 -8.38 9.65
CA ALA A 90 13.86 -7.50 9.40
C ALA A 90 13.43 -6.11 8.91
N ILE A 91 12.30 -6.00 8.19
CA ILE A 91 11.74 -4.72 7.76
C ILE A 91 11.23 -3.93 8.96
N ALA A 92 10.44 -4.57 9.83
CA ALA A 92 9.95 -3.95 11.06
C ALA A 92 11.10 -3.44 11.94
N ARG A 93 12.10 -4.29 12.20
CA ARG A 93 13.29 -3.91 12.98
C ARG A 93 14.06 -2.73 12.39
N ALA A 94 14.16 -2.66 11.06
CA ALA A 94 14.83 -1.54 10.40
C ALA A 94 14.05 -0.23 10.53
N VAL A 95 12.72 -0.28 10.51
CA VAL A 95 11.84 0.87 10.78
C VAL A 95 11.99 1.32 12.24
N ASP A 96 11.84 0.39 13.19
CA ASP A 96 11.88 0.68 14.63
C ASP A 96 13.23 1.28 15.07
N ALA A 97 14.33 0.82 14.45
CA ALA A 97 15.66 1.34 14.72
C ALA A 97 15.99 2.64 13.96
N GLY A 98 15.07 3.16 13.13
CA GLY A 98 15.31 4.35 12.28
C GLY A 98 16.38 4.12 11.20
N LEU A 99 16.65 2.86 10.85
CA LEU A 99 17.73 2.49 9.92
C LEU A 99 17.25 2.34 8.47
N LEU A 100 15.94 2.33 8.21
CA LEU A 100 15.39 2.03 6.90
C LEU A 100 15.99 2.91 5.79
N ALA A 101 16.11 4.23 6.02
CA ALA A 101 16.66 5.18 5.05
C ALA A 101 18.15 4.95 4.73
N ARG A 102 18.92 4.39 5.67
CA ARG A 102 20.37 4.14 5.50
C ARG A 102 20.68 2.71 5.08
N ARG A 103 19.81 1.76 5.44
CA ARG A 103 19.99 0.33 5.22
C ARG A 103 18.65 -0.35 4.95
N VAL A 104 18.22 -0.32 3.70
CA VAL A 104 16.99 -0.97 3.27
C VAL A 104 17.19 -2.50 3.22
N PRO A 105 16.34 -3.30 3.89
CA PRO A 105 16.37 -4.75 3.77
C PRO A 105 16.15 -5.22 2.33
N ARG A 106 16.92 -6.22 1.87
CA ARG A 106 16.84 -6.76 0.50
C ARG A 106 15.44 -7.26 0.13
N ALA A 107 14.72 -7.81 1.10
CA ALA A 107 13.36 -8.30 0.90
C ALA A 107 12.40 -7.18 0.47
N LEU A 108 12.55 -5.97 1.04
CA LEU A 108 11.75 -4.80 0.65
C LEU A 108 12.11 -4.32 -0.75
N LEU A 109 13.40 -4.21 -1.07
CA LEU A 109 13.85 -3.79 -2.41
C LEU A 109 13.33 -4.72 -3.50
N ARG A 110 13.37 -6.04 -3.26
CA ARG A 110 12.81 -7.03 -4.20
C ARG A 110 11.31 -6.85 -4.36
N GLY A 111 10.58 -6.77 -3.25
CA GLY A 111 9.12 -6.68 -3.29
C GLY A 111 8.57 -5.41 -3.97
N VAL A 112 9.33 -4.29 -3.92
CA VAL A 112 8.98 -3.05 -4.62
C VAL A 112 9.35 -3.11 -6.11
N GLY A 113 10.41 -3.83 -6.48
CA GLY A 113 10.88 -3.95 -7.86
C GLY A 113 10.16 -4.98 -8.73
N GLU A 114 9.21 -5.76 -8.19
CA GLU A 114 8.46 -6.80 -8.91
C GLU A 114 7.36 -6.26 -9.86
N GLY A 115 7.22 -4.93 -9.96
CA GLY A 115 6.17 -4.24 -10.74
C GLY A 115 6.58 -3.67 -12.10
N SER A 116 7.53 -4.30 -12.81
CA SER A 116 7.89 -3.96 -14.21
C SER A 116 7.50 -5.07 -15.17
#